data_AF-A0A8D2ZZY3-F1
#
_entry.id   AF-A0A8D2ZZY3-F1
#
_cell.length_a   1.000
_cell.length_b   1.000
_cell.length_c   1.000
_cell.angle_alpha   90.00
_cell.angle_beta   90.00
_cell.angle_gamma   90.00
#
_symmetry.space_group_name_H-M   'P 1'
#
loop_
_entity.id
_entity.type
_entity.pdbx_description
1 polymer ?
#
loop_
_entity_poly.entity_id
_entity_poly.type
_entity_poly.pdbx_seq_one_letter_code
_entity_poly.pdbx_strand_id
1 'polypeptide(L)'
;MSLALSRCLCRVLSRQGTAVLSGEHPHVVSVSPWFAPVMTLKTSAPLRAEPKRKKKADPKREQLVRERLKKKLKKMEKVPPEYIPVDDFITPAKCMDKTRERSTPRLSFEERERRALLLKEWSQYKQEQHMAEMQVVELALEAQREALEELKLESAELHQAALKPDPLLFPFSHEGPVNTPPKTKYEAPDGKYNDITKVYTQ
;
A
#
# COMPACT_ATOMS: atom_id res chain seq x y z
N MET A 1 -22.83 31.32 -27.93
CA MET A 1 -23.17 29.98 -28.46
C MET A 1 -22.96 28.96 -27.34
N SER A 2 -23.98 28.81 -26.49
CA SER A 2 -23.93 27.94 -25.30
C SER A 2 -24.88 26.78 -25.54
N LEU A 3 -24.34 25.55 -25.60
CA LEU A 3 -25.12 24.33 -25.80
C LEU A 3 -25.36 23.67 -24.45
N ALA A 4 -26.62 23.72 -24.03
CA ALA A 4 -27.16 23.01 -22.88
C ALA A 4 -27.66 21.63 -23.33
N LEU A 5 -27.24 20.55 -22.65
CA LEU A 5 -27.90 19.24 -22.65
C LEU A 5 -27.70 18.65 -21.25
N SER A 6 -28.71 18.74 -20.37
CA SER A 6 -29.77 17.74 -20.14
C SER A 6 -29.31 16.59 -19.22
N ARG A 7 -29.67 16.71 -17.93
CA ARG A 7 -29.53 15.66 -16.91
C ARG A 7 -30.84 14.89 -16.82
N CYS A 8 -30.84 13.61 -17.17
CA CYS A 8 -31.97 12.71 -16.98
C CYS A 8 -31.96 12.12 -15.56
N LEU A 9 -33.02 12.41 -14.79
CA LEU A 9 -33.34 11.80 -13.50
C LEU A 9 -34.37 10.68 -13.73
N CYS A 10 -33.99 9.42 -13.53
CA CYS A 10 -34.95 8.30 -13.53
C CYS A 10 -35.59 8.18 -12.14
N ARG A 11 -36.82 8.67 -12.00
CA ARG A 11 -37.73 8.38 -10.88
C ARG A 11 -38.35 6.99 -11.10
N VAL A 12 -38.09 6.04 -10.20
CA VAL A 12 -38.83 4.77 -10.15
C VAL A 12 -39.97 4.95 -9.13
N LEU A 13 -41.20 4.98 -9.65
CA LEU A 13 -42.44 4.99 -8.89
C LEU A 13 -42.76 3.55 -8.44
N SER A 14 -42.72 3.30 -7.14
CA SER A 14 -43.30 2.10 -6.53
C SER A 14 -44.75 2.39 -6.14
N ARG A 15 -45.68 1.75 -6.86
CA ARG A 15 -47.12 1.71 -6.55
C ARG A 15 -47.35 1.09 -5.17
N GLN A 16 -47.97 1.83 -4.26
CA GLN A 16 -48.71 1.25 -3.14
C GLN A 16 -50.20 1.33 -3.48
N GLY A 17 -50.83 0.15 -3.64
CA GLY A 17 -52.27 0.01 -3.66
C GLY A 17 -52.74 -0.31 -2.26
N THR A 18 -53.51 0.59 -1.66
CA THR A 18 -54.35 0.38 -0.49
C THR A 18 -55.78 0.04 -0.93
N ALA A 19 -56.57 -0.50 0.02
CA ALA A 19 -57.98 -0.90 -0.04
C ALA A 19 -58.13 -2.42 -0.31
N VAL A 20 -58.81 -3.25 0.49
CA VAL A 20 -59.74 -3.13 1.65
C VAL A 20 -59.62 -4.47 2.40
N LEU A 21 -60.09 -4.57 3.66
CA LEU A 21 -61.10 -5.58 4.10
C LEU A 21 -61.22 -5.64 5.62
N SER A 22 -62.32 -5.05 6.10
CA SER A 22 -62.95 -5.41 7.37
C SER A 22 -63.98 -6.50 7.09
N GLY A 23 -64.01 -7.52 7.95
CA GLY A 23 -65.18 -8.36 8.19
C GLY A 23 -65.36 -9.55 7.24
N GLU A 24 -64.95 -10.74 7.70
CA GLU A 24 -65.85 -11.80 8.18
C GLU A 24 -65.21 -13.20 8.01
N HIS A 25 -65.24 -13.97 9.10
CA HIS A 25 -64.74 -15.33 9.23
C HIS A 25 -65.53 -16.32 8.33
N PRO A 26 -64.91 -17.41 7.83
CA PRO A 26 -64.88 -18.62 8.66
C PRO A 26 -63.54 -19.39 8.61
N HIS A 27 -63.13 -19.80 9.81
CA HIS A 27 -62.19 -20.87 10.16
C HIS A 27 -61.52 -21.66 9.03
N VAL A 28 -60.25 -21.33 8.76
CA VAL A 28 -59.27 -22.32 8.27
C VAL A 28 -58.18 -22.42 9.32
N VAL A 29 -58.19 -23.54 10.02
CA VAL A 29 -57.25 -23.89 11.09
C VAL A 29 -55.82 -23.79 10.58
N SER A 30 -55.03 -22.94 11.22
CA SER A 30 -53.58 -22.84 11.08
C SER A 30 -52.97 -24.19 11.48
N VAL A 31 -52.64 -25.02 10.50
CA VAL A 31 -51.87 -26.26 10.72
C VAL A 31 -50.42 -25.84 10.88
N SER A 32 -49.99 -25.70 12.13
CA SER A 32 -48.61 -25.45 12.49
C SER A 32 -47.72 -26.60 11.99
N PRO A 33 -46.49 -26.32 11.53
CA PRO A 33 -45.57 -27.34 11.00
C PRO A 33 -45.07 -28.35 12.05
N TRP A 34 -45.58 -28.25 13.28
CA TRP A 34 -45.25 -29.08 14.43
C TRP A 34 -46.38 -30.03 14.83
N PHE A 35 -47.52 -30.01 14.12
CA PHE A 35 -48.56 -31.03 14.24
C PHE A 35 -48.44 -32.02 13.08
N ALA A 36 -47.73 -33.12 13.31
CA ALA A 36 -47.77 -34.27 12.43
C ALA A 36 -49.03 -35.09 12.77
N PRO A 37 -50.01 -35.27 11.87
CA PRO A 37 -51.11 -36.19 12.12
C PRO A 37 -50.55 -37.62 12.22
N VAL A 38 -50.80 -38.26 13.36
CA VAL A 38 -50.30 -39.59 13.79
C VAL A 38 -50.88 -40.75 12.95
N MET A 39 -51.51 -40.49 11.81
CA MET A 39 -52.30 -41.45 11.03
C MET A 39 -51.69 -41.86 9.68
N THR A 40 -50.36 -41.83 9.55
CA THR A 40 -49.67 -42.52 8.45
C THR A 40 -48.42 -43.23 8.93
N LEU A 41 -48.56 -44.10 9.93
CA LEU A 41 -47.57 -45.14 10.20
C LEU A 41 -47.59 -46.16 9.06
N LYS A 42 -46.83 -45.90 7.99
CA LYS A 42 -46.55 -46.92 6.98
C LYS A 42 -45.54 -47.91 7.59
N THR A 43 -46.02 -49.08 7.99
CA THR A 43 -45.24 -50.18 8.58
C THR A 43 -44.42 -50.99 7.57
N SER A 44 -44.34 -50.57 6.31
CA SER A 44 -43.48 -51.22 5.31
C SER A 44 -42.01 -50.85 5.57
N ALA A 45 -41.15 -51.86 5.73
CA ALA A 45 -39.71 -51.67 5.87
C ALA A 45 -39.15 -50.84 4.69
N PRO A 46 -38.37 -49.77 4.93
CA PRO A 46 -37.73 -49.04 3.84
C PRO A 46 -36.72 -49.97 3.16
N LEU A 47 -37.03 -50.40 1.94
CA LEU A 47 -36.08 -51.08 1.07
C LEU A 47 -34.91 -50.13 0.85
N ARG A 48 -33.80 -50.36 1.56
CA ARG A 48 -32.56 -49.61 1.40
C ARG A 48 -31.98 -49.91 0.01
N ALA A 49 -32.40 -49.16 -1.00
CA ALA A 49 -31.67 -49.11 -2.25
C ALA A 49 -30.25 -48.59 -1.96
N GLU A 50 -29.23 -49.25 -2.52
CA GLU A 50 -27.85 -48.79 -2.37
C GLU A 50 -27.73 -47.32 -2.79
N PRO A 51 -27.10 -46.46 -1.97
CA PRO A 51 -26.94 -45.06 -2.32
C PRO A 51 -26.15 -44.97 -3.63
N LYS A 52 -26.79 -44.50 -4.70
CA LYS A 52 -26.15 -44.30 -6.01
C LYS A 52 -24.89 -43.45 -5.80
N ARG A 53 -23.73 -44.02 -6.15
CA ARG A 53 -22.43 -43.33 -6.04
C ARG A 53 -22.56 -41.95 -6.68
N LYS A 54 -22.32 -40.88 -5.89
CA LYS A 54 -22.31 -39.51 -6.41
C LYS A 54 -21.27 -39.44 -7.53
N LYS A 55 -21.72 -39.14 -8.75
CA LYS A 55 -20.82 -38.98 -9.90
C LYS A 55 -19.82 -37.87 -9.57
N LYS A 56 -18.53 -38.14 -9.82
CA LYS A 56 -17.48 -37.11 -9.71
C LYS A 56 -17.90 -35.91 -10.55
N ALA A 57 -17.56 -34.70 -10.07
CA ALA A 57 -17.93 -33.46 -10.74
C ALA A 57 -17.54 -33.51 -12.23
N ASP A 58 -18.45 -33.04 -13.09
CA ASP A 58 -18.23 -33.11 -14.54
C ASP A 58 -16.96 -32.31 -14.91
N PRO A 59 -16.00 -32.90 -15.65
CA PRO A 59 -14.76 -32.20 -16.02
C PRO A 59 -15.02 -30.91 -16.82
N LYS A 60 -16.14 -30.86 -17.55
CA LYS A 60 -16.59 -29.66 -18.28
C LYS A 60 -16.96 -28.49 -17.35
N ARG A 61 -17.52 -28.75 -16.17
CA ARG A 61 -17.85 -27.71 -15.18
C ARG A 61 -16.57 -27.10 -14.61
N GLU A 62 -15.59 -27.93 -14.31
CA GLU A 62 -14.28 -27.47 -13.81
C GLU A 62 -13.52 -26.64 -14.86
N GLN A 63 -13.55 -27.07 -16.13
CA GLN A 63 -12.94 -26.30 -17.23
C GLN A 63 -13.59 -24.91 -17.40
N LEU A 64 -14.92 -24.83 -17.36
CA LEU A 64 -15.61 -23.54 -17.43
C LEU A 64 -15.29 -22.63 -16.24
N VAL A 65 -15.14 -23.19 -15.03
CA VAL A 65 -14.70 -22.44 -13.85
C VAL A 65 -13.27 -21.93 -14.02
N ARG A 66 -12.34 -22.76 -14.53
CA ARG A 66 -10.96 -22.35 -14.83
C ARG A 66 -10.91 -21.22 -15.85
N GLU A 67 -11.68 -21.29 -16.93
CA GLU A 67 -11.74 -20.24 -17.95
C GLU A 67 -12.34 -18.93 -17.41
N ARG A 68 -13.36 -19.01 -16.53
CA ARG A 68 -13.90 -17.83 -15.84
C ARG A 68 -12.86 -17.20 -14.91
N LEU A 69 -12.11 -18.01 -14.16
CA LEU A 69 -11.04 -17.53 -13.27
C LEU A 69 -9.90 -16.89 -14.07
N LYS A 70 -9.46 -17.50 -15.18
CA LYS A 70 -8.46 -16.91 -16.09
C LYS A 70 -8.91 -15.56 -16.63
N LYS A 71 -10.18 -15.41 -17.00
CA LYS A 71 -10.73 -14.13 -17.46
C LYS A 71 -10.79 -13.09 -16.34
N LYS A 72 -11.05 -13.49 -15.10
CA LYS A 72 -11.00 -12.58 -13.93
C LYS A 72 -9.56 -12.15 -13.62
N LEU A 73 -8.61 -13.08 -13.64
CA LEU A 73 -7.19 -12.79 -13.45
C LEU A 73 -6.69 -11.81 -14.52
N LYS A 74 -6.98 -12.08 -15.81
CA LYS A 74 -6.67 -11.15 -16.92
C LYS A 74 -7.36 -9.79 -16.82
N LYS A 75 -8.43 -9.65 -16.02
CA LYS A 75 -9.07 -8.36 -15.76
C LYS A 75 -8.38 -7.64 -14.60
N MET A 76 -8.03 -8.37 -13.54
CA MET A 76 -7.29 -7.82 -12.39
C MET A 76 -5.87 -7.41 -12.79
N GLU A 77 -5.18 -8.21 -13.60
CA GLU A 77 -3.83 -7.91 -14.12
C GLU A 77 -3.82 -6.68 -15.05
N LYS A 78 -4.95 -6.38 -15.70
CA LYS A 78 -5.10 -5.16 -16.51
C LYS A 78 -5.32 -3.91 -15.67
N VAL A 79 -5.75 -4.05 -14.42
CA VAL A 79 -5.89 -2.91 -13.50
C VAL A 79 -4.49 -2.61 -12.96
N PRO A 80 -3.94 -1.40 -13.20
CA PRO A 80 -2.65 -1.05 -12.63
C PRO A 80 -2.75 -1.00 -11.11
N PRO A 81 -1.75 -1.54 -10.37
CA PRO A 81 -1.75 -1.47 -8.92
C PRO A 81 -1.63 0.00 -8.46
N GLU A 82 -2.42 0.38 -7.45
CA GLU A 82 -2.31 1.69 -6.82
C GLU A 82 -1.14 1.72 -5.82
N TYR A 83 -0.34 2.78 -5.84
CA TYR A 83 0.77 2.88 -4.89
C TYR A 83 0.27 3.14 -3.47
N ILE A 84 0.95 2.55 -2.49
CA ILE A 84 0.73 2.86 -1.07
C ILE A 84 1.05 4.36 -0.87
N PRO A 85 0.13 5.14 -0.29
CA PRO A 85 0.35 6.57 -0.09
C PRO A 85 1.50 6.81 0.90
N VAL A 86 2.30 7.84 0.65
CA VAL A 86 3.36 8.30 1.56
C VAL A 86 2.74 9.29 2.54
N ASP A 87 2.48 8.82 3.77
CA ASP A 87 1.82 9.60 4.82
C ASP A 87 2.53 10.95 5.10
N ASP A 88 3.87 11.01 4.99
CA ASP A 88 4.67 12.21 5.27
C ASP A 88 4.47 13.35 4.26
N PHE A 89 4.14 13.02 3.01
CA PHE A 89 3.87 14.03 1.98
C PHE A 89 2.45 14.60 2.07
N ILE A 90 1.53 13.88 2.72
CA ILE A 90 0.13 14.27 2.81
C ILE A 90 -0.08 15.08 4.09
N THR A 91 -0.36 16.37 3.95
CA THR A 91 -0.66 17.20 5.11
C THR A 91 -1.93 16.69 5.82
N PRO A 92 -1.85 16.31 7.10
CA PRO A 92 -3.01 15.78 7.80
C PRO A 92 -4.03 16.90 8.07
N ALA A 93 -5.32 16.55 8.10
CA ALA A 93 -6.41 17.49 8.33
C ALA A 93 -6.26 18.30 9.65
N LYS A 94 -5.58 17.73 10.66
CA LYS A 94 -5.29 18.40 11.94
C LYS A 94 -4.41 19.65 11.81
N CYS A 95 -3.67 19.79 10.71
CA CYS A 95 -2.83 20.96 10.43
C CYS A 95 -3.60 22.08 9.70
N MET A 96 -4.81 21.81 9.20
CA MET A 96 -5.66 22.81 8.52
C MET A 96 -6.49 23.65 9.50
N ASP A 97 -6.43 23.33 10.79
CA ASP A 97 -7.17 24.03 11.84
C ASP A 97 -6.49 25.36 12.20
N LYS A 98 -7.17 26.47 11.85
CA LYS A 98 -6.70 27.84 12.06
C LYS A 98 -6.53 28.20 13.55
N THR A 99 -7.19 27.49 14.46
CA THR A 99 -7.04 27.74 15.90
C THR A 99 -5.63 27.47 16.42
N ARG A 100 -4.86 26.66 15.69
CA ARG A 100 -3.48 26.28 16.03
C ARG A 100 -2.44 27.21 15.38
N GLU A 101 -2.87 28.17 14.56
CA GLU A 101 -1.99 29.15 13.94
C GLU A 101 -1.39 30.09 15.00
N ARG A 102 -0.07 30.27 14.93
CA ARG A 102 0.65 31.25 15.76
C ARG A 102 0.86 32.51 14.93
N SER A 103 0.57 33.67 15.50
CA SER A 103 0.81 34.96 14.84
C SER A 103 2.30 35.16 14.56
N THR A 104 2.65 35.51 13.32
CA THR A 104 4.03 35.79 12.94
C THR A 104 4.49 37.14 13.51
N PRO A 105 5.58 37.20 14.30
CA PRO A 105 6.11 38.47 14.79
C PRO A 105 6.70 39.29 13.64
N ARG A 106 6.55 40.62 13.71
CA ARG A 106 7.23 41.53 12.78
C ARG A 106 8.70 41.62 13.18
N LEU A 107 9.58 41.16 12.30
CA LEU A 107 11.03 41.27 12.51
C LEU A 107 11.49 42.71 12.31
N SER A 108 12.41 43.17 13.15
CA SER A 108 13.08 44.47 13.00
C SER A 108 13.95 44.48 11.73
N PHE A 109 14.34 45.66 11.27
CA PHE A 109 15.24 45.80 10.11
C PHE A 109 16.60 45.13 10.37
N GLU A 110 17.18 45.36 11.55
CA GLU A 110 18.47 44.79 11.97
C GLU A 110 18.45 43.26 11.96
N GLU A 111 17.38 42.64 12.45
CA GLU A 111 17.24 41.18 12.44
C GLU A 111 17.16 40.61 11.02
N ARG A 112 16.46 41.31 10.12
CA ARG A 112 16.33 40.90 8.72
C ARG A 112 17.68 40.99 8.00
N GLU A 113 18.40 42.09 8.21
CA GLU A 113 19.73 42.29 7.65
C GLU A 113 20.73 41.26 8.18
N ARG A 114 20.74 41.02 9.50
CA ARG A 114 21.58 39.97 10.12
C ARG A 114 21.32 38.60 9.51
N ARG A 115 20.05 38.21 9.29
CA ARG A 115 19.71 36.94 8.64
C ARG A 115 20.18 36.90 7.19
N ALA A 116 20.03 38.01 6.45
CA ALA A 116 20.45 38.08 5.06
C ALA A 116 21.98 37.95 4.93
N LEU A 117 22.75 38.60 5.79
CA LEU A 117 24.21 38.47 5.83
C LEU A 117 24.64 37.05 6.19
N LEU A 118 24.02 36.45 7.22
CA LEU A 118 24.29 35.06 7.60
C LEU A 118 24.03 34.07 6.46
N LEU A 119 22.95 34.26 5.69
CA LEU A 119 22.64 33.42 4.55
C LEU A 119 23.66 33.57 3.41
N LYS A 120 24.20 34.77 3.21
CA LYS A 120 25.28 34.99 2.23
C LYS A 120 26.55 34.26 2.67
N GLU A 121 26.96 34.43 3.92
CA GLU A 121 28.12 33.72 4.48
C GLU A 121 27.93 32.20 4.40
N TRP A 122 26.74 31.70 4.75
CA TRP A 122 26.41 30.29 4.64
C TRP A 122 26.48 29.77 3.20
N SER A 123 26.02 30.55 2.22
CA SER A 123 26.12 30.17 0.81
C SER A 123 27.58 30.08 0.33
N GLN A 124 28.43 31.02 0.75
CA GLN A 124 29.86 31.01 0.43
C GLN A 124 30.54 29.80 1.07
N TYR A 125 30.29 29.57 2.36
CA TYR A 125 30.82 28.41 3.08
C TYR A 125 30.41 27.08 2.42
N LYS A 126 29.14 26.93 2.04
CA LYS A 126 28.66 25.72 1.37
C LYS A 126 29.25 25.54 -0.03
N GLN A 127 29.49 26.63 -0.74
CA GLN A 127 30.20 26.58 -2.01
C GLN A 127 31.64 26.10 -1.82
N GLU A 128 32.37 26.65 -0.85
CA GLU A 128 33.74 26.22 -0.53
C GLU A 128 33.80 24.73 -0.15
N GLN A 129 32.89 24.26 0.71
CA GLN A 129 32.77 22.84 1.05
C GLN A 129 32.56 21.98 -0.19
N HIS A 130 31.62 22.36 -1.05
CA HIS A 130 31.33 21.62 -2.27
C HIS A 130 32.54 21.58 -3.21
N MET A 131 33.23 22.70 -3.42
CA MET A 131 34.43 22.74 -4.26
C MET A 131 35.54 21.85 -3.71
N ALA A 132 35.75 21.83 -2.38
CA ALA A 132 36.72 20.95 -1.75
C ALA A 132 36.35 19.46 -1.90
N GLU A 133 35.07 19.10 -1.71
CA GLU A 133 34.58 17.74 -1.94
C GLU A 133 34.79 17.30 -3.39
N MET A 134 34.46 18.16 -4.35
CA MET A 134 34.67 17.91 -5.78
C MET A 134 36.14 17.68 -6.11
N GLN A 135 37.04 18.52 -5.58
CA GLN A 135 38.49 18.35 -5.76
C GLN A 135 38.97 17.00 -5.21
N VAL A 136 38.50 16.58 -4.02
CA VAL A 136 38.87 15.28 -3.45
C VAL A 136 38.39 14.12 -4.33
N VAL A 137 37.17 14.21 -4.87
CA VAL A 137 36.64 13.20 -5.79
C VAL A 137 37.43 13.16 -7.09
N GLU A 138 37.75 14.32 -7.67
CA GLU A 138 38.57 14.43 -8.89
C GLU A 138 39.94 13.79 -8.70
N LEU A 139 40.64 14.14 -7.60
CA LEU A 139 41.94 13.55 -7.26
C LEU A 139 41.85 12.03 -7.06
N ALA A 140 40.81 11.54 -6.40
CA ALA A 140 40.61 10.10 -6.21
C ALA A 140 40.37 9.37 -7.55
N LEU A 141 39.64 9.99 -8.48
CA LEU A 141 39.40 9.44 -9.82
C LEU A 141 40.65 9.47 -10.70
N GLU A 142 41.44 10.54 -10.63
CA GLU A 142 42.73 10.64 -11.33
C GLU A 142 43.69 9.56 -10.85
N ALA A 143 43.87 9.43 -9.52
CA ALA A 143 44.69 8.38 -8.93
C ALA A 143 44.21 6.97 -9.30
N GLN A 144 42.89 6.75 -9.35
CA GLN A 144 42.34 5.46 -9.79
C GLN A 144 42.68 5.17 -11.26
N ARG A 145 42.61 6.18 -12.15
CA ARG A 145 42.93 6.02 -13.58
C ARG A 145 44.41 5.72 -13.79
N GLU A 146 45.29 6.50 -13.16
CA GLU A 146 46.75 6.29 -13.22
C GLU A 146 47.12 4.89 -12.75
N ALA A 147 46.57 4.44 -11.60
CA ALA A 147 46.80 3.10 -11.09
C ALA A 147 46.35 1.99 -12.06
N LEU A 148 45.25 2.19 -12.79
CA LEU A 148 44.79 1.22 -13.80
C LEU A 148 45.65 1.23 -15.06
N GLU A 149 46.17 2.38 -15.48
CA GLU A 149 47.10 2.49 -16.60
C GLU A 149 48.44 1.81 -16.30
N GLU A 150 48.99 2.02 -15.10
CA GLU A 150 50.19 1.33 -14.62
C GLU A 150 49.96 -0.19 -14.51
N LEU A 151 48.86 -0.61 -13.90
CA LEU A 151 48.50 -2.04 -13.79
C LEU A 151 48.40 -2.72 -15.16
N LYS A 152 47.92 -2.01 -16.17
CA LYS A 152 47.82 -2.53 -17.54
C LYS A 152 49.18 -2.73 -18.19
N LEU A 153 50.16 -1.87 -17.91
CA LEU A 153 51.53 -2.01 -18.40
C LEU A 153 52.25 -3.18 -17.71
N GLU A 154 51.99 -3.40 -16.43
CA GLU A 154 52.58 -4.50 -15.66
C GLU A 154 51.94 -5.85 -15.97
N SER A 155 50.61 -5.93 -15.99
CA SER A 155 49.88 -7.20 -16.21
C SER A 155 48.47 -7.00 -16.78
N ALA A 156 48.26 -7.48 -18.01
CA ALA A 156 46.97 -7.40 -18.67
C ALA A 156 45.87 -8.26 -17.98
N GLU A 157 46.25 -9.38 -17.37
CA GLU A 157 45.31 -10.29 -16.69
C GLU A 157 44.69 -9.66 -15.44
N LEU A 158 45.50 -9.02 -14.58
CA LEU A 158 45.01 -8.36 -13.37
C LEU A 158 44.16 -7.13 -13.71
N HIS A 159 44.56 -6.37 -14.73
CA HIS A 159 43.74 -5.26 -15.23
C HIS A 159 42.34 -5.75 -15.67
N GLN A 160 42.25 -6.85 -16.42
CA GLN A 160 40.94 -7.44 -16.78
C GLN A 160 40.14 -7.94 -15.59
N ALA A 161 40.80 -8.41 -14.53
CA ALA A 161 40.14 -8.80 -13.30
C ALA A 161 39.60 -7.58 -12.53
N ALA A 162 40.39 -6.51 -12.40
CA ALA A 162 40.03 -5.28 -11.69
C ALA A 162 38.85 -4.53 -12.32
N LEU A 163 38.67 -4.63 -13.64
CA LEU A 163 37.52 -4.02 -14.34
C LEU A 163 36.19 -4.73 -14.07
N LYS A 164 36.20 -5.95 -13.52
CA LYS A 164 34.96 -6.70 -13.26
C LYS A 164 34.25 -6.08 -12.04
N PRO A 165 32.94 -5.81 -12.13
CA PRO A 165 32.18 -5.33 -10.98
C PRO A 165 32.15 -6.42 -9.90
N ASP A 166 32.30 -6.03 -8.65
CA ASP A 166 32.19 -6.94 -7.51
C ASP A 166 30.72 -7.28 -7.23
N PRO A 167 30.28 -8.55 -7.38
CA PRO A 167 28.92 -8.95 -7.06
C PRO A 167 28.59 -8.86 -5.56
N LEU A 168 29.60 -8.80 -4.67
CA LEU A 168 29.41 -8.73 -3.22
C LEU A 168 29.08 -7.32 -2.73
N LEU A 169 29.20 -6.29 -3.59
CA LEU A 169 28.93 -4.91 -3.21
C LEU A 169 27.45 -4.67 -2.85
N PHE A 170 26.53 -5.42 -3.45
CA PHE A 170 25.10 -5.29 -3.18
C PHE A 170 24.55 -6.56 -2.52
N PRO A 171 23.79 -6.45 -1.41
CA PRO A 171 23.30 -5.23 -0.76
C PRO A 171 24.30 -4.59 0.22
N PHE A 172 24.64 -3.32 0.01
CA PHE A 172 25.45 -2.53 0.96
C PHE A 172 24.55 -1.88 2.02
N SER A 173 24.87 -2.09 3.30
CA SER A 173 24.21 -1.45 4.43
C SER A 173 25.22 -0.73 5.33
N HIS A 174 24.98 0.54 5.63
CA HIS A 174 25.81 1.34 6.52
C HIS A 174 24.91 2.26 7.36
N GLU A 175 25.12 2.27 8.67
CA GLU A 175 24.43 3.17 9.59
C GLU A 175 25.21 4.48 9.74
N GLY A 176 24.50 5.61 9.77
CA GLY A 176 25.13 6.92 9.95
C GLY A 176 25.82 7.08 11.31
N PRO A 177 26.71 8.07 11.47
CA PRO A 177 27.35 8.34 12.75
C PRO A 177 26.32 8.72 13.82
N VAL A 178 26.56 8.28 15.05
CA VAL A 178 25.75 8.63 16.22
C VAL A 178 26.31 9.86 16.94
N ASN A 179 25.43 10.68 17.54
CA ASN A 179 25.84 11.86 18.32
C ASN A 179 26.74 11.49 19.51
N THR A 180 26.49 10.34 20.14
CA THR A 180 27.27 9.82 21.26
C THR A 180 27.52 8.32 21.07
N PRO A 181 28.75 7.83 21.27
CA PRO A 181 29.05 6.41 21.13
C PRO A 181 28.32 5.56 22.18
N PRO A 182 28.05 4.28 21.89
CA PRO A 182 27.33 3.40 22.79
C PRO A 182 28.14 3.09 24.06
N LYS A 183 27.42 2.96 25.19
CA LYS A 183 27.99 2.48 26.45
C LYS A 183 27.97 0.94 26.46
N THR A 184 29.08 0.31 26.82
CA THR A 184 29.25 -1.16 26.73
C THR A 184 28.35 -1.97 27.67
N LYS A 185 27.97 -1.42 28.83
CA LYS A 185 27.14 -2.09 29.84
C LYS A 185 25.87 -1.29 30.13
N TYR A 186 25.18 -0.84 29.09
CA TYR A 186 23.91 -0.15 29.24
C TYR A 186 22.77 -1.15 29.25
N GLU A 187 22.04 -1.22 30.36
CA GLU A 187 20.81 -2.00 30.48
C GLU A 187 19.63 -1.08 30.12
N ALA A 188 19.02 -1.35 28.96
CA ALA A 188 17.81 -0.65 28.54
C ALA A 188 16.59 -1.15 29.33
N PRO A 189 15.62 -0.29 29.63
CA PRO A 189 14.37 -0.70 30.29
C PRO A 189 13.53 -1.60 29.38
N ASP A 190 12.80 -2.52 29.99
CA ASP A 190 11.89 -3.43 29.27
C ASP A 190 10.72 -2.67 28.62
N GLY A 191 10.35 -3.09 27.41
CA GLY A 191 9.24 -2.51 26.63
C GLY A 191 8.66 -3.47 25.61
N LYS A 192 7.49 -3.13 25.06
CA LYS A 192 6.82 -3.89 23.98
C LYS A 192 6.75 -3.04 22.71
N TYR A 193 7.20 -3.60 21.61
CA TYR A 193 7.03 -2.99 20.28
C TYR A 193 5.76 -3.55 19.63
N ASN A 194 4.81 -2.66 19.34
CA ASN A 194 3.60 -2.98 18.58
C ASN A 194 3.66 -2.23 17.25
N ASP A 195 3.68 -2.96 16.14
CA ASP A 195 3.61 -2.36 14.82
C ASP A 195 2.19 -1.83 14.56
N ILE A 196 2.08 -0.53 14.28
CA ILE A 196 0.83 0.19 14.00
C ILE A 196 0.79 0.72 12.56
N THR A 197 1.66 0.21 11.68
CA THR A 197 1.66 0.57 10.27
C THR A 197 0.31 0.24 9.61
N LYS A 198 -0.23 1.22 8.87
CA LYS A 198 -1.52 1.05 8.20
C LYS A 198 -1.33 0.16 6.98
N VAL A 199 -2.10 -0.93 6.92
CA VAL A 199 -2.14 -1.80 5.74
C VAL A 199 -3.15 -1.23 4.75
N TYR A 200 -2.69 -0.89 3.55
CA TYR A 200 -3.52 -0.42 2.45
C TYR A 200 -3.84 -1.59 1.52
N THR A 201 -5.12 -1.90 1.33
CA THR A 201 -5.58 -2.99 0.46
C THR A 201 -6.19 -2.43 -0.82
N GLN A 202 -5.82 -3.02 -1.96
CA GLN A 202 -6.33 -2.72 -3.30
C GLN A 202 -7.55 -3.59 -3.66
#